data_AF-A0A242CXL9-F1
#
_entry.id   AF-A0A242CXL9-F1
#
_cell.length_a   1.000
_cell.length_b   1.000
_cell.length_c   1.000
_cell.angle_alpha   90.00
_cell.angle_beta   90.00
_cell.angle_gamma   90.00
#
_symmetry.space_group_name_H-M   'P 1'
#
loop_
_entity.id
_entity.type
_entity.pdbx_description
1 polymer ?
#
loop_
_entity_poly.entity_id
_entity_poly.type
_entity_poly.pdbx_seq_one_letter_code
_entity_poly.pdbx_strand_id
1 'polypeptide(L)' 'MPDNAHLLVSIPPKTSVSNFAGYLKGKSALMIFEKHANLRYKYGNRKFWAERYW' A
#
# COMPACT_ATOMS: atom_id res chain seq x y z
N MET A 1 4.65 -4.64 -17.12
CA MET A 1 5.04 -5.28 -15.85
C MET A 1 3.87 -5.13 -14.89
N PRO A 2 3.49 -6.15 -14.11
CA PRO A 2 2.45 -6.01 -13.10
C PRO A 2 3.03 -5.25 -11.90
N ASP A 3 2.92 -3.91 -11.92
CA ASP A 3 3.46 -2.99 -10.92
C ASP A 3 2.35 -2.29 -10.09
N ASN A 4 1.10 -2.60 -10.38
CA ASN A 4 -0.09 -2.06 -9.74
C ASN A 4 -1.00 -3.17 -9.20
N ALA A 5 -1.88 -2.80 -8.26
CA ALA A 5 -2.87 -3.69 -7.67
C ALA A 5 -4.25 -3.02 -7.75
N HIS A 6 -5.25 -3.76 -8.26
CA HIS A 6 -6.64 -3.34 -8.28
C HIS A 6 -7.42 -4.04 -7.17
N LEU A 7 -8.19 -3.30 -6.40
CA LEU A 7 -8.94 -3.79 -5.24
C LEU A 7 -10.39 -3.32 -5.35
N LEU A 8 -11.35 -4.25 -5.24
CA LEU A 8 -12.76 -3.92 -5.03
C LEU A 8 -13.06 -4.10 -3.55
N VAL A 9 -13.48 -3.03 -2.87
CA VAL A 9 -13.67 -2.99 -1.42
C VAL A 9 -15.02 -2.37 -1.06
N SER A 10 -15.64 -2.91 -0.02
CA SER A 10 -16.78 -2.27 0.63
C SER A 10 -16.28 -1.51 1.86
N ILE A 11 -16.52 -0.20 1.93
CA ILE A 11 -16.13 0.63 3.06
C ILE A 11 -17.37 1.26 3.70
N PRO A 12 -17.42 1.42 5.03
CA PRO A 12 -18.50 2.16 5.69
C PRO A 12 -18.56 3.61 5.18
N PRO A 13 -19.76 4.20 5.02
CA PRO A 13 -19.91 5.56 4.47
C PRO A 13 -19.29 6.65 5.37
N LYS A 14 -19.16 6.37 6.66
CA LYS A 14 -18.47 7.24 7.64
C LYS A 14 -16.95 7.27 7.48
N THR A 15 -16.38 6.34 6.71
CA THR A 15 -14.94 6.24 6.49
C THR A 15 -14.57 6.92 5.19
N SER A 16 -13.72 7.94 5.25
CA SER A 16 -13.18 8.57 4.05
C SER A 16 -12.39 7.56 3.21
N VAL A 17 -12.61 7.58 1.89
CA VAL A 17 -11.85 6.81 0.90
C VAL A 17 -10.35 7.07 1.03
N SER A 18 -9.94 8.33 1.24
CA SER A 18 -8.52 8.69 1.36
C SER A 18 -7.87 8.09 2.61
N ASN A 19 -8.58 8.09 3.73
CA ASN A 19 -8.11 7.49 4.98
C ASN A 19 -7.96 5.97 4.81
N PHE A 20 -8.95 5.32 4.19
CA PHE A 20 -8.91 3.89 3.94
C PHE A 20 -7.78 3.49 2.98
N ALA A 21 -7.62 4.22 1.87
CA ALA A 21 -6.54 3.99 0.91
C ALA A 21 -5.16 4.21 1.53
N GLY A 22 -4.99 5.28 2.32
CA GLY A 22 -3.76 5.56 3.06
C GLY A 22 -3.41 4.45 4.06
N TYR A 23 -4.40 3.99 4.83
CA TYR A 23 -4.23 2.86 5.74
C TYR A 23 -3.81 1.58 5.01
N LEU A 24 -4.52 1.21 3.94
CA LEU A 24 -4.20 0.01 3.16
C LEU A 24 -2.79 0.06 2.59
N LYS A 25 -2.40 1.18 1.96
CA LYS A 25 -1.06 1.35 1.39
C LYS A 25 0.01 1.31 2.46
N GLY A 26 -0.19 1.98 3.60
CA GLY A 26 0.76 2.00 4.71
C GLY A 26 0.92 0.63 5.37
N LYS A 27 -0.18 -0.03 5.73
CA LYS A 27 -0.15 -1.32 6.44
C LYS A 27 0.41 -2.43 5.56
N SER A 28 0.01 -2.48 4.29
CA SER A 28 0.55 -3.46 3.34
C SER A 28 2.05 -3.25 3.07
N ALA A 29 2.52 -2.01 2.91
CA ALA A 29 3.95 -1.73 2.74
C ALA A 29 4.78 -2.24 3.93
N LEU A 30 4.32 -2.02 5.16
CA LEU A 30 4.96 -2.57 6.37
C LEU A 30 5.05 -4.10 6.32
N MET A 31 3.92 -4.78 6.05
CA MET A 31 3.87 -6.24 5.99
C MET A 31 4.75 -6.81 4.88
N ILE A 32 4.83 -6.15 3.73
CA ILE A 32 5.68 -6.55 2.60
C ILE A 32 7.15 -6.45 3.00
N PHE A 33 7.57 -5.34 3.63
CA PHE A 33 8.95 -5.20 4.08
C PHE A 33 9.30 -6.12 5.25
N GLU A 34 8.35 -6.54 6.08
CA GLU A 34 8.55 -7.57 7.10
C GLU A 34 8.75 -8.96 6.50
N LYS A 35 7.92 -9.35 5.51
CA LYS A 35 7.98 -10.68 4.89
C LYS A 35 9.09 -10.83 3.85
N HIS A 36 9.48 -9.74 3.19
CA HIS A 36 10.43 -9.73 2.07
C HIS A 36 11.59 -8.77 2.36
N ALA A 37 12.53 -9.22 3.20
CA ALA A 37 13.66 -8.39 3.66
C ALA A 37 14.52 -7.83 2.50
N ASN A 38 14.64 -8.58 1.40
CA ASN A 38 15.34 -8.16 0.18
C ASN A 38 14.74 -6.88 -0.45
N LEU A 39 13.43 -6.67 -0.30
CA LEU A 39 12.77 -5.47 -0.82
C LEU A 39 13.17 -4.21 -0.05
N ARG A 40 13.60 -4.32 1.21
CA ARG A 40 14.13 -3.17 1.97
C ARG A 40 15.38 -2.59 1.32
N TYR A 41 16.22 -3.43 0.72
CA TYR A 41 17.41 -3.00 -0.01
C TYR A 41 17.03 -2.33 -1.33
N LYS A 42 16.11 -2.94 -2.09
CA LYS A 42 15.63 -2.40 -3.36
C LYS A 42 14.89 -1.06 -3.21
N TYR A 43 14.13 -0.91 -2.13
CA TYR A 43 13.34 0.29 -1.84
C TYR A 43 13.86 0.96 -0.56
N GLY A 44 15.12 1.38 -0.55
CA GLY A 44 15.85 1.89 0.64
C GLY A 44 15.14 2.95 1.49
N ASN A 45 14.23 3.73 0.89
CA ASN A 45 13.40 4.72 1.59
C ASN A 45 12.09 4.14 2.18
N ARG A 46 11.92 2.81 2.16
CA ARG A 46 10.72 2.07 2.56
C ARG A 46 9.43 2.59 1.91
N LYS A 47 9.53 3.20 0.71
CA LYS A 47 8.39 3.53 -0.14
C LYS A 47 8.13 2.38 -1.10
N PHE A 48 7.04 1.65 -0.84
CA PHE A 48 6.64 0.52 -1.71
C PHE A 48 5.61 0.95 -2.77
N TRP A 49 4.60 1.72 -2.38
CA TRP A 49 3.55 2.19 -3.29
C TRP A 49 3.88 3.58 -3.85
N ALA A 50 3.35 3.87 -5.05
CA ALA A 50 3.27 5.23 -5.56
C ALA A 50 2.43 6.13 -4.62
N GLU A 51 2.63 7.44 -4.65
CA GLU A 51 1.90 8.36 -3.75
C GLU A 51 0.42 8.44 -4.08
N ARG A 52 0.08 8.43 -5.37
CA ARG A 52 -1.30 8.49 -5.85
C ARG A 52 -1.99 7.11 -5.83
N TYR A 53 -3.31 7.13 -5.84
CA TYR A 53 -4.17 5.97 -6.08
C TYR A 53 -5.29 6.42 -7.02
N TRP A 54 -5.80 5.48 -7.83
CA TRP A 54 -6.91 5.66 -8.76
C TRP A 54 -7.79 4.43 -8.70
#